data_AF-A0A3D4Q5W6-F1
#
_entry.id   AF-A0A3D4Q5W6-F1
#
_cell.length_a   1.000
_cell.length_b   1.000
_cell.length_c   1.000
_cell.angle_alpha   90.00
_cell.angle_beta   90.00
_cell.angle_gamma   90.00
#
_symmetry.space_group_name_H-M   'P 1'
#
loop_
_entity.id
_entity.type
_entity.pdbx_description
1 polymer ?
#
loop_
_entity_poly.entity_id
_entity_poly.type
_entity_poly.pdbx_seq_one_letter_code
_entity_poly.pdbx_strand_id
1 'polypeptide(L)'
;MPAGHPECPARIDAIANQLMANGIDGLLYHREAPAATDEQLLRVHSLDHLHAITRAIPNEGIYFFADDVYLSPQTLSAARHAAGAAAMGVDMVMRGETDAVFCNVRPPGHHAERARAMGFCIFNNVAIAAAHALAVYGLERVAVIDFDVHHGNGTQDIFLDDSRVLFCSSFQFPFYPNTNIDDVPSHIINTPLPATCRSEGFRSAISEQWFPALEKFKPQLILISAGFDAYIDDDMSSISLVEQDYSWITQKLRALMDDSKQLAPEQQCKGIVSTLEGGYDLLGLGRCAVAHIKALAKL
;
A
#
# COMPACT_ATOMS: atom_id res chain seq x y z
N MET A 1 6.49 1.33 19.78
CA MET A 1 6.63 2.73 19.34
C MET A 1 6.70 3.66 20.56
N PRO A 2 7.42 4.79 20.48
CA PRO A 2 7.42 5.82 21.53
C PRO A 2 6.02 6.36 21.83
N ALA A 3 5.81 6.89 23.04
CA ALA A 3 4.57 7.57 23.39
C ALA A 3 4.38 8.82 22.50
N GLY A 4 3.16 9.02 22.00
CA GLY A 4 2.83 10.14 21.10
C GLY A 4 3.27 9.96 19.64
N HIS A 5 3.87 8.82 19.27
CA HIS A 5 4.21 8.52 17.88
C HIS A 5 2.93 8.40 17.03
N PRO A 6 2.84 9.06 15.85
CA PRO A 6 1.62 9.06 15.04
C PRO A 6 1.28 7.67 14.49
N GLU A 7 2.30 6.90 14.09
CA GLU A 7 2.18 5.48 13.73
C GLU A 7 1.90 4.65 15.00
N CYS A 8 0.63 4.55 15.40
CA CYS A 8 0.21 3.95 16.67
C CYS A 8 -0.84 2.83 16.49
N PRO A 9 -0.97 1.88 17.47
CA PRO A 9 -1.90 0.75 17.36
C PRO A 9 -3.36 1.14 17.16
N ALA A 10 -3.78 2.27 17.75
CA ALA A 10 -5.14 2.78 17.64
C ALA A 10 -5.59 3.04 16.19
N ARG A 11 -4.67 3.12 15.23
CA ARG A 11 -4.98 3.22 13.80
C ARG A 11 -5.74 2.00 13.26
N ILE A 12 -5.34 0.77 13.63
CA ILE A 12 -6.08 -0.46 13.24
C ILE A 12 -7.48 -0.43 13.84
N ASP A 13 -7.55 -0.08 15.13
CA ASP A 13 -8.80 -0.04 15.90
C ASP A 13 -9.75 1.02 15.34
N ALA A 14 -9.24 2.18 14.91
CA ALA A 14 -10.05 3.24 14.33
C ALA A 14 -10.79 2.78 13.07
N ILE A 15 -10.12 2.01 12.20
CA ILE A 15 -10.73 1.42 11.01
C ILE A 15 -11.76 0.36 11.42
N ALA A 16 -11.38 -0.58 12.30
CA ALA A 16 -12.28 -1.64 12.76
C ALA A 16 -13.56 -1.07 13.41
N ASN A 17 -13.41 -0.05 14.26
CA ASN A 17 -14.53 0.63 14.91
C ASN A 17 -15.44 1.33 13.89
N GLN A 18 -14.88 1.97 12.86
CA GLN A 18 -15.67 2.61 11.81
C GLN A 18 -16.39 1.59 10.91
N LEU A 19 -15.80 0.42 10.64
CA LEU A 19 -16.47 -0.67 9.93
C LEU A 19 -17.72 -1.15 10.69
N MET A 20 -17.60 -1.35 12.00
CA MET A 20 -18.73 -1.73 12.87
C MET A 20 -19.78 -0.62 12.94
N ALA A 21 -19.38 0.64 13.15
CA ALA A 21 -20.29 1.77 13.27
C ALA A 21 -21.08 2.04 11.96
N ASN A 22 -20.49 1.74 10.81
CA ASN A 22 -21.14 1.84 9.51
C ASN A 22 -21.95 0.60 9.12
N GLY A 23 -22.00 -0.43 9.98
CA GLY A 23 -22.76 -1.66 9.75
C GLY A 23 -22.25 -2.53 8.59
N ILE A 24 -21.03 -2.30 8.10
CA ILE A 24 -20.48 -3.08 6.99
C ILE A 24 -19.57 -4.22 7.45
N ASP A 25 -19.14 -4.23 8.70
CA ASP A 25 -18.25 -5.27 9.24
C ASP A 25 -18.80 -6.70 9.02
N GLY A 26 -20.09 -6.91 9.24
CA GLY A 26 -20.77 -8.19 9.01
C GLY A 26 -20.97 -8.57 7.54
N LEU A 27 -20.66 -7.66 6.60
CA LEU A 27 -20.67 -7.92 5.16
C LEU A 27 -19.29 -8.33 4.65
N LEU A 28 -18.25 -8.21 5.48
CA LEU A 28 -16.87 -8.50 5.10
C LEU A 28 -16.47 -9.90 5.54
N TYR A 29 -15.63 -10.52 4.72
CA TYR A 29 -15.05 -11.80 5.05
C TYR A 29 -13.70 -11.63 5.76
N HIS A 30 -13.70 -11.89 7.07
CA HIS A 30 -12.51 -11.69 7.90
C HIS A 30 -11.52 -12.85 7.83
N ARG A 31 -10.24 -12.52 7.90
CA ARG A 31 -9.11 -13.45 7.85
C ARG A 31 -7.99 -13.01 8.77
N GLU A 32 -7.39 -13.98 9.45
CA GLU A 32 -6.13 -13.76 10.17
C GLU A 32 -4.96 -13.90 9.22
N ALA A 33 -4.09 -12.90 9.22
CA ALA A 33 -2.90 -12.89 8.39
C ALA A 33 -1.86 -13.91 8.90
N PRO A 34 -1.26 -14.75 8.04
CA PRO A 34 -0.11 -15.55 8.44
C PRO A 34 1.15 -14.67 8.53
N ALA A 35 2.18 -15.14 9.22
CA ALA A 35 3.51 -14.54 9.13
C ALA A 35 4.16 -14.83 7.77
N ALA A 36 4.70 -13.81 7.11
CA ALA A 36 5.51 -13.97 5.91
C ALA A 36 6.76 -14.82 6.17
N THR A 37 7.05 -15.75 5.26
CA THR A 37 8.24 -16.59 5.28
C THR A 37 9.47 -15.79 4.85
N ASP A 38 10.67 -16.26 5.24
CA ASP A 38 11.92 -15.65 4.76
C ASP A 38 12.02 -15.67 3.24
N GLU A 39 11.53 -16.73 2.59
CA GLU A 39 11.48 -16.80 1.13
C GLU A 39 10.62 -15.66 0.54
N GLN A 40 9.47 -15.35 1.13
CA GLN A 40 8.64 -14.22 0.70
C GLN A 40 9.35 -12.88 0.88
N LEU A 41 9.99 -12.66 2.04
CA LEU A 41 10.72 -11.42 2.33
C LEU A 41 11.92 -11.23 1.39
N LEU A 42 12.69 -12.29 1.15
CA LEU A 42 13.91 -12.28 0.36
C LEU A 42 13.68 -12.15 -1.15
N ARG A 43 12.43 -12.23 -1.63
CA ARG A 43 12.10 -11.90 -3.02
C ARG A 43 12.30 -10.41 -3.32
N VAL A 44 12.13 -9.54 -2.33
CA VAL A 44 12.25 -8.08 -2.53
C VAL A 44 13.36 -7.44 -1.71
N HIS A 45 13.58 -7.91 -0.48
CA HIS A 45 14.62 -7.37 0.39
C HIS A 45 15.91 -8.18 0.30
N SER A 46 17.03 -7.51 0.53
CA SER A 46 18.32 -8.15 0.69
C SER A 46 18.38 -9.01 1.96
N LEU A 47 19.23 -10.04 1.94
CA LEU A 47 19.51 -10.85 3.12
C LEU A 47 20.08 -10.00 4.27
N ASP A 48 20.91 -9.01 3.94
CA ASP A 48 21.51 -8.11 4.92
C ASP A 48 20.46 -7.25 5.62
N HIS A 49 19.43 -6.76 4.91
CA HIS A 49 18.30 -6.06 5.52
C HIS A 49 17.56 -6.94 6.52
N LEU A 50 17.19 -8.16 6.12
CA LEU A 50 16.49 -9.11 6.98
C LEU A 50 17.32 -9.41 8.25
N HIS A 51 18.62 -9.65 8.09
CA HIS A 51 19.53 -9.88 9.21
C HIS A 51 19.74 -8.64 10.08
N ALA A 52 19.77 -7.44 9.50
CA ALA A 52 19.91 -6.20 10.25
C ALA A 52 18.70 -5.97 11.17
N ILE A 53 17.48 -6.09 10.64
CA ILE A 53 16.25 -5.97 11.41
C ILE A 53 16.19 -7.06 12.49
N THR A 54 16.41 -8.33 12.13
CA THR A 54 16.29 -9.45 13.06
C THR A 54 17.25 -9.34 14.24
N ARG A 55 18.49 -8.88 14.01
CA ARG A 55 19.50 -8.68 15.07
C ARG A 55 19.23 -7.46 15.93
N ALA A 56 18.50 -6.46 15.41
CA ALA A 56 18.22 -5.22 16.11
C ALA A 56 16.97 -5.26 16.99
N ILE A 57 16.16 -6.32 16.92
CA ILE A 57 14.97 -6.47 17.78
C ILE A 57 15.41 -6.49 19.25
N PRO A 58 14.95 -5.55 20.08
CA PRO A 58 15.30 -5.54 21.50
C PRO A 58 14.51 -6.64 22.24
N ASN A 59 15.07 -7.16 23.34
CA ASN A 59 14.37 -8.09 24.22
C ASN A 59 13.23 -7.41 25.01
N GLU A 60 13.41 -6.12 25.33
CA GLU A 60 12.44 -5.30 26.05
C GLU A 60 12.52 -3.83 25.61
N GLY A 61 11.47 -3.07 25.87
CA GLY A 61 11.44 -1.63 25.60
C GLY A 61 11.36 -1.27 24.11
N ILE A 62 11.83 -0.07 23.78
CA ILE A 62 11.80 0.51 22.44
C ILE A 62 13.23 0.87 22.05
N TYR A 63 13.67 0.38 20.90
CA TYR A 63 14.96 0.68 20.31
C TYR A 63 14.78 1.61 19.11
N PHE A 64 15.53 2.70 19.08
CA PHE A 64 15.67 3.55 17.90
C PHE A 64 16.60 2.87 16.90
N PHE A 65 16.09 2.46 15.75
CA PHE A 65 16.86 1.70 14.76
C PHE A 65 17.57 2.63 13.78
N ALA A 66 16.81 3.46 13.07
CA ALA A 66 17.32 4.45 12.11
C ALA A 66 16.23 5.50 11.84
N ASP A 67 16.64 6.73 11.53
CA ASP A 67 15.77 7.84 11.08
C ASP A 67 14.49 8.05 11.92
N ASP A 68 13.40 7.41 11.53
CA ASP A 68 12.06 7.47 12.12
C ASP A 68 11.51 6.06 12.49
N VAL A 69 12.35 5.03 12.42
CA VAL A 69 12.01 3.64 12.66
C VAL A 69 12.37 3.22 14.09
N TYR A 70 11.36 2.73 14.80
CA TYR A 70 11.49 2.22 16.16
C TYR A 70 11.09 0.73 16.23
N LEU A 71 11.92 -0.05 16.91
CA LEU A 71 11.70 -1.49 17.11
C LEU A 71 11.29 -1.77 18.55
N SER A 72 10.37 -2.71 18.73
CA SER A 72 10.04 -3.33 20.01
C SER A 72 10.11 -4.85 19.86
N PRO A 73 9.99 -5.63 20.94
CA PRO A 73 10.08 -7.09 20.87
C PRO A 73 9.05 -7.73 19.91
N GLN A 74 7.93 -7.05 19.65
CA GLN A 74 6.86 -7.52 18.78
C GLN A 74 6.99 -7.03 17.33
N THR A 75 7.89 -6.08 17.03
CA THR A 75 7.94 -5.43 15.71
C THR A 75 8.19 -6.42 14.58
N LEU A 76 9.13 -7.35 14.72
CA LEU A 76 9.42 -8.33 13.66
C LEU A 76 8.22 -9.25 13.39
N SER A 77 7.52 -9.67 14.45
CA SER A 77 6.30 -10.48 14.30
C SER A 77 5.21 -9.70 13.58
N ALA A 78 4.95 -8.46 14.00
CA ALA A 78 3.96 -7.59 13.37
C ALA A 78 4.28 -7.32 11.89
N ALA A 79 5.54 -6.99 11.58
CA ALA A 79 5.99 -6.74 10.21
C ALA A 79 5.84 -7.98 9.31
N ARG A 80 6.11 -9.18 9.84
CA ARG A 80 5.87 -10.43 9.08
C ARG A 80 4.40 -10.67 8.83
N HIS A 81 3.52 -10.38 9.80
CA HIS A 81 2.07 -10.55 9.60
C HIS A 81 1.51 -9.49 8.65
N ALA A 82 2.05 -8.27 8.65
CA ALA A 82 1.68 -7.23 7.68
C ALA A 82 2.01 -7.67 6.25
N ALA A 83 3.24 -8.12 6.00
CA ALA A 83 3.65 -8.64 4.71
C ALA A 83 2.90 -9.93 4.32
N GLY A 84 2.65 -10.81 5.29
CA GLY A 84 1.95 -12.07 5.07
C GLY A 84 0.46 -11.88 4.75
N ALA A 85 -0.17 -10.83 5.29
CA ALA A 85 -1.53 -10.45 4.92
C ALA A 85 -1.63 -10.10 3.43
N ALA A 86 -0.68 -9.31 2.93
CA ALA A 86 -0.66 -8.89 1.53
C ALA A 86 -0.42 -10.09 0.60
N ALA A 87 0.52 -10.98 0.94
CA ALA A 87 0.75 -12.22 0.21
C ALA A 87 -0.47 -13.17 0.24
N MET A 88 -1.11 -13.34 1.39
CA MET A 88 -2.36 -14.10 1.51
C MET A 88 -3.49 -13.48 0.68
N GLY A 89 -3.57 -12.15 0.61
CA GLY A 89 -4.53 -11.46 -0.24
C GLY A 89 -4.37 -11.81 -1.72
N VAL A 90 -3.11 -11.88 -2.19
CA VAL A 90 -2.79 -12.35 -3.54
C VAL A 90 -3.23 -13.81 -3.71
N ASP A 91 -2.90 -14.69 -2.77
CA ASP A 91 -3.32 -16.09 -2.81
C ASP A 91 -4.84 -16.24 -2.97
N MET A 92 -5.62 -15.51 -2.16
CA MET A 92 -7.08 -15.56 -2.18
C MET A 92 -7.65 -15.07 -3.53
N VAL A 93 -7.10 -13.99 -4.08
CA VAL A 93 -7.48 -13.47 -5.41
C VAL A 93 -7.17 -14.48 -6.51
N MET A 94 -5.95 -15.01 -6.50
CA MET A 94 -5.50 -15.93 -7.55
C MET A 94 -6.18 -17.30 -7.49
N ARG A 95 -6.66 -17.71 -6.30
CA ARG A 95 -7.50 -18.92 -6.11
C ARG A 95 -8.99 -18.68 -6.40
N GLY A 96 -9.39 -17.44 -6.70
CA GLY A 96 -10.79 -17.09 -6.99
C GLY A 96 -11.71 -17.11 -5.77
N GLU A 97 -11.16 -16.99 -4.56
CA GLU A 97 -11.94 -16.91 -3.31
C GLU A 97 -12.63 -15.55 -3.15
N THR A 98 -12.01 -14.49 -3.68
CA THR A 98 -12.53 -13.12 -3.74
C THR A 98 -11.84 -12.39 -4.89
N ASP A 99 -12.38 -11.28 -5.37
CA ASP A 99 -11.70 -10.38 -6.31
C ASP A 99 -11.17 -9.10 -5.63
N ALA A 100 -11.38 -8.95 -4.32
CA ALA A 100 -11.01 -7.78 -3.55
C ALA A 100 -10.56 -8.15 -2.13
N VAL A 101 -9.41 -7.62 -1.70
CA VAL A 101 -8.89 -7.76 -0.33
C VAL A 101 -8.42 -6.40 0.18
N PHE A 102 -8.71 -6.09 1.44
CA PHE A 102 -8.09 -4.99 2.18
C PHE A 102 -7.34 -5.54 3.39
N CYS A 103 -6.05 -5.25 3.48
CA CYS A 103 -5.16 -5.64 4.57
C CYS A 103 -5.07 -4.49 5.58
N ASN A 104 -5.88 -4.54 6.63
CA ASN A 104 -5.82 -3.61 7.78
C ASN A 104 -4.62 -3.98 8.68
N VAL A 105 -3.41 -3.61 8.27
CA VAL A 105 -2.16 -4.08 8.88
C VAL A 105 -1.27 -2.94 9.34
N ARG A 106 -0.39 -3.23 10.31
CA ARG A 106 0.70 -2.37 10.76
C ARG A 106 1.89 -3.22 11.18
N PRO A 107 3.15 -2.80 10.93
CA PRO A 107 3.58 -1.53 10.34
C PRO A 107 3.30 -1.41 8.82
N PRO A 108 3.36 -0.18 8.25
CA PRO A 108 3.27 0.07 6.81
C PRO A 108 4.53 -0.44 6.06
N GLY A 109 4.57 -0.30 4.74
CA GLY A 109 5.61 -0.88 3.90
C GLY A 109 6.19 -0.04 2.77
N HIS A 110 5.47 0.91 2.17
CA HIS A 110 5.89 1.51 0.89
C HIS A 110 7.23 2.28 0.89
N HIS A 111 7.73 2.72 2.06
CA HIS A 111 9.04 3.35 2.22
C HIS A 111 10.21 2.36 2.41
N ALA A 112 9.93 1.08 2.69
CA ALA A 112 10.98 0.09 2.89
C ALA A 112 11.63 -0.28 1.55
N GLU A 113 12.86 0.17 1.34
CA GLU A 113 13.69 -0.14 0.18
C GLU A 113 14.22 -1.58 0.25
N ARG A 114 14.88 -2.03 -0.82
CA ARG A 114 15.52 -3.34 -0.88
C ARG A 114 16.50 -3.58 0.28
N ALA A 115 17.18 -2.55 0.74
CA ALA A 115 18.24 -2.65 1.75
C ALA A 115 18.07 -1.71 2.96
N ARG A 116 16.92 -1.05 3.12
CA ARG A 116 16.72 -0.01 4.14
C ARG A 116 15.30 0.02 4.68
N ALA A 117 15.17 0.07 6.01
CA ALA A 117 13.93 0.45 6.69
C ALA A 117 13.95 1.97 6.93
N MET A 118 12.84 2.63 6.62
CA MET A 118 12.63 4.07 6.82
C MET A 118 11.14 4.39 6.69
N GLY A 119 10.71 5.58 7.09
CA GLY A 119 9.32 6.04 6.95
C GLY A 119 8.34 5.15 7.71
N PHE A 120 8.74 4.73 8.91
CA PHE A 120 8.04 3.73 9.72
C PHE A 120 7.95 2.31 9.13
N CYS A 121 8.45 2.10 7.90
CA CYS A 121 8.33 0.85 7.16
C CYS A 121 9.50 -0.08 7.43
N ILE A 122 9.20 -1.35 7.74
CA ILE A 122 10.21 -2.39 7.99
C ILE A 122 10.40 -3.28 6.76
N PHE A 123 9.29 -3.78 6.21
CA PHE A 123 9.23 -4.58 5.00
C PHE A 123 8.18 -3.98 4.07
N ASN A 124 8.43 -4.03 2.77
CA ASN A 124 7.50 -3.50 1.78
C ASN A 124 6.41 -4.52 1.48
N ASN A 125 5.30 -4.39 2.21
CA ASN A 125 4.17 -5.32 2.16
C ASN A 125 3.63 -5.51 0.73
N VAL A 126 3.45 -4.39 0.00
CA VAL A 126 2.91 -4.40 -1.36
C VAL A 126 3.93 -4.96 -2.37
N ALA A 127 5.21 -4.62 -2.22
CA ALA A 127 6.24 -5.21 -3.08
C ALA A 127 6.39 -6.72 -2.86
N ILE A 128 6.30 -7.20 -1.61
CA ILE A 128 6.28 -8.64 -1.30
C ILE A 128 5.10 -9.32 -1.99
N ALA A 129 3.91 -8.71 -1.95
CA ALA A 129 2.73 -9.21 -2.65
C ALA A 129 2.94 -9.25 -4.18
N ALA A 130 3.49 -8.20 -4.78
CA ALA A 130 3.82 -8.17 -6.21
C ALA A 130 4.81 -9.29 -6.59
N ALA A 131 5.93 -9.38 -5.89
CA ALA A 131 6.93 -10.40 -6.17
C ALA A 131 6.40 -11.82 -5.92
N HIS A 132 5.49 -12.00 -4.96
CA HIS A 132 4.79 -13.26 -4.73
C HIS A 132 3.88 -13.64 -5.90
N ALA A 133 3.06 -12.70 -6.39
CA ALA A 133 2.25 -12.86 -7.59
C ALA A 133 3.07 -13.25 -8.82
N LEU A 134 4.19 -12.57 -9.06
CA LEU A 134 5.09 -12.85 -10.18
C LEU A 134 5.74 -14.24 -10.04
N ALA A 135 6.26 -14.58 -8.87
CA ALA A 135 7.05 -15.81 -8.67
C ALA A 135 6.20 -17.08 -8.52
N VAL A 136 5.07 -17.01 -7.82
CA VAL A 136 4.26 -18.18 -7.46
C VAL A 136 3.15 -18.42 -8.47
N TYR A 137 2.53 -17.34 -8.97
CA TYR A 137 1.42 -17.43 -9.92
C TYR A 137 1.82 -17.15 -11.36
N GLY A 138 3.08 -16.80 -11.62
CA GLY A 138 3.59 -16.56 -12.96
C GLY A 138 2.93 -15.38 -13.65
N LEU A 139 2.42 -14.39 -12.89
CA LEU A 139 1.93 -13.17 -13.49
C LEU A 139 3.08 -12.45 -14.22
N GLU A 140 2.73 -11.81 -15.32
CA GLU A 140 3.66 -11.08 -16.18
C GLU A 140 3.52 -9.57 -15.99
N ARG A 141 2.37 -9.12 -15.47
CA ARG A 141 1.99 -7.70 -15.38
C ARG A 141 1.22 -7.44 -14.09
N VAL A 142 1.86 -6.80 -13.12
CA VAL A 142 1.25 -6.37 -11.85
C VAL A 142 1.31 -4.85 -11.78
N ALA A 143 0.20 -4.18 -11.45
CA ALA A 143 0.22 -2.74 -11.20
C ALA A 143 0.26 -2.49 -9.69
N VAL A 144 1.14 -1.59 -9.25
CA VAL A 144 1.16 -1.05 -7.89
C VAL A 144 0.69 0.41 -7.96
N ILE A 145 -0.40 0.71 -7.26
CA ILE A 145 -0.99 2.03 -7.15
C ILE A 145 -0.74 2.56 -5.75
N ASP A 146 -0.08 3.70 -5.64
CA ASP A 146 0.25 4.31 -4.37
C ASP A 146 -0.34 5.72 -4.30
N PHE A 147 -1.34 5.88 -3.42
CA PHE A 147 -1.97 7.17 -3.15
C PHE A 147 -1.73 7.65 -1.72
N ASP A 148 -0.77 7.04 -1.00
CA ASP A 148 -0.20 7.65 0.20
C ASP A 148 0.41 9.01 -0.15
N VAL A 149 0.33 9.97 0.75
CA VAL A 149 0.79 11.33 0.46
C VAL A 149 2.31 11.43 0.32
N HIS A 150 3.04 10.47 0.86
CA HIS A 150 4.48 10.36 0.72
C HIS A 150 4.85 9.51 -0.48
N HIS A 151 5.98 9.84 -1.13
CA HIS A 151 6.46 9.03 -2.26
C HIS A 151 6.82 7.61 -1.77
N GLY A 152 6.25 6.59 -2.42
CA GLY A 152 6.58 5.18 -2.20
C GLY A 152 7.97 4.79 -2.73
N ASN A 153 9.02 5.43 -2.21
CA ASN A 153 10.41 5.27 -2.64
C ASN A 153 10.90 3.83 -2.52
N GLY A 154 10.43 3.07 -1.52
CA GLY A 154 10.79 1.68 -1.36
C GLY A 154 10.27 0.81 -2.51
N THR A 155 9.03 1.06 -2.94
CA THR A 155 8.44 0.38 -4.10
C THR A 155 9.17 0.76 -5.39
N GLN A 156 9.51 2.05 -5.56
CA GLN A 156 10.31 2.50 -6.70
C GLN A 156 11.69 1.82 -6.74
N ASP A 157 12.41 1.80 -5.61
CA ASP A 157 13.73 1.17 -5.50
C ASP A 157 13.68 -0.32 -5.87
N ILE A 158 12.71 -1.06 -5.31
CA ILE A 158 12.60 -2.50 -5.52
C ILE A 158 12.30 -2.87 -6.98
N PHE A 159 11.48 -2.09 -7.67
CA PHE A 159 11.03 -2.39 -9.03
C PHE A 159 11.63 -1.49 -10.12
N LEU A 160 12.69 -0.75 -9.79
CA LEU A 160 13.36 0.17 -10.73
C LEU A 160 13.69 -0.54 -12.05
N ASP A 161 14.24 -1.75 -11.98
CA ASP A 161 14.66 -2.53 -13.16
C ASP A 161 13.69 -3.65 -13.56
N ASP A 162 12.46 -3.70 -13.01
CA ASP A 162 11.48 -4.76 -13.29
C ASP A 162 10.22 -4.22 -13.97
N SER A 163 10.24 -4.18 -15.30
CA SER A 163 9.13 -3.68 -16.12
C SER A 163 7.87 -4.56 -16.10
N ARG A 164 7.88 -5.70 -15.39
CA ARG A 164 6.67 -6.50 -15.13
C ARG A 164 5.79 -5.86 -14.07
N VAL A 165 6.30 -4.85 -13.36
CA VAL A 165 5.54 -4.03 -12.42
C VAL A 165 5.36 -2.63 -13.00
N LEU A 166 4.12 -2.18 -13.12
CA LEU A 166 3.81 -0.76 -13.36
C LEU A 166 3.60 -0.10 -12.00
N PHE A 167 4.40 0.91 -11.66
CA PHE A 167 4.26 1.67 -10.43
C PHE A 167 3.71 3.06 -10.73
N CYS A 168 2.56 3.39 -10.15
CA CYS A 168 1.96 4.72 -10.22
C CYS A 168 1.85 5.28 -8.81
N SER A 169 2.51 6.41 -8.52
CA SER A 169 2.52 7.02 -7.18
C SER A 169 2.22 8.51 -7.25
N SER A 170 1.29 8.97 -6.41
CA SER A 170 0.94 10.38 -6.26
C SER A 170 1.36 10.82 -4.89
N PHE A 171 2.12 11.90 -4.80
CA PHE A 171 2.72 12.31 -3.54
C PHE A 171 2.87 13.83 -3.49
N GLN A 172 2.86 14.39 -2.29
CA GLN A 172 3.18 15.80 -2.12
C GLN A 172 4.65 16.05 -2.51
N PHE A 173 4.92 17.11 -3.28
CA PHE A 173 6.27 17.44 -3.71
C PHE A 173 6.50 18.96 -3.82
N PRO A 174 7.66 19.48 -3.36
CA PRO A 174 8.72 18.80 -2.62
C PRO A 174 8.29 18.40 -1.20
N PHE A 175 8.62 17.18 -0.76
CA PHE A 175 8.26 16.64 0.55
C PHE A 175 9.13 15.41 0.92
N TYR A 176 8.97 14.88 2.15
CA TYR A 176 9.56 13.59 2.51
C TYR A 176 9.14 12.51 1.49
N PRO A 177 10.04 11.62 1.02
CA PRO A 177 11.42 11.39 1.49
C PRO A 177 12.53 12.13 0.71
N ASN A 178 12.19 13.09 -0.15
CA ASN A 178 13.14 13.78 -1.05
C ASN A 178 13.87 12.83 -2.03
N THR A 179 13.18 11.80 -2.50
CA THR A 179 13.69 10.87 -3.52
C THR A 179 13.91 11.56 -4.86
N ASN A 180 14.84 11.05 -5.68
CA ASN A 180 14.88 11.44 -7.08
C ASN A 180 13.67 10.86 -7.81
N ILE A 181 12.82 11.74 -8.33
CA ILE A 181 11.58 11.39 -9.04
C ILE A 181 11.73 11.47 -10.56
N ASP A 182 12.83 12.08 -11.03
CA ASP A 182 13.20 12.23 -12.43
C ASP A 182 14.15 11.10 -12.86
N ASP A 183 14.35 10.95 -14.17
CA ASP A 183 15.23 9.94 -14.77
C ASP A 183 14.90 8.48 -14.38
N VAL A 184 13.60 8.20 -14.19
CA VAL A 184 13.09 6.85 -13.92
C VAL A 184 12.61 6.15 -15.21
N PRO A 185 12.63 4.81 -15.27
CA PRO A 185 12.06 4.04 -16.38
C PRO A 185 10.57 4.29 -16.60
N SER A 186 10.09 4.07 -17.83
CA SER A 186 8.71 4.41 -18.23
C SER A 186 7.59 3.63 -17.53
N HIS A 187 7.92 2.55 -16.82
CA HIS A 187 6.97 1.80 -15.99
C HIS A 187 6.85 2.36 -14.56
N ILE A 188 7.57 3.44 -14.25
CA ILE A 188 7.42 4.22 -13.02
C ILE A 188 6.80 5.57 -13.40
N ILE A 189 5.63 5.84 -12.84
CA ILE A 189 4.85 7.04 -13.06
C ILE A 189 4.77 7.79 -11.73
N ASN A 190 5.72 8.71 -11.57
CA ASN A 190 5.73 9.65 -10.45
C ASN A 190 4.82 10.84 -10.77
N THR A 191 3.82 11.05 -9.93
CA THR A 191 2.82 12.12 -10.08
C THR A 191 2.95 13.10 -8.90
N PRO A 192 3.89 14.05 -8.96
CA PRO A 192 4.08 15.04 -7.90
C PRO A 192 2.88 15.99 -7.81
N LEU A 193 2.41 16.24 -6.59
CA LEU A 193 1.29 17.12 -6.29
C LEU A 193 1.77 18.30 -5.44
N PRO A 194 1.35 19.55 -5.73
CA PRO A 194 1.72 20.69 -4.89
C PRO A 194 1.05 20.57 -3.52
N ALA A 195 1.66 21.15 -2.49
CA ALA A 195 1.11 21.23 -1.13
C ALA A 195 -0.29 21.87 -1.05
N THR A 196 -0.73 22.61 -2.08
CA THR A 196 -2.07 23.20 -2.17
C THR A 196 -3.10 22.30 -2.85
N CYS A 197 -2.71 21.08 -3.24
CA CYS A 197 -3.56 20.17 -3.99
C CYS A 197 -4.81 19.80 -3.20
N ARG A 198 -5.95 19.72 -3.91
CA ARG A 198 -7.26 19.32 -3.40
C ARG A 198 -7.86 18.31 -4.37
N SER A 199 -9.08 17.86 -4.08
CA SER A 199 -9.83 16.86 -4.85
C SER A 199 -9.71 17.01 -6.38
N GLU A 200 -9.96 18.19 -6.96
CA GLU A 200 -9.92 18.37 -8.42
C GLU A 200 -8.51 18.14 -8.99
N GLY A 201 -7.48 18.74 -8.37
CA GLY A 201 -6.08 18.58 -8.80
C GLY A 201 -5.61 17.13 -8.72
N PHE A 202 -5.95 16.44 -7.63
CA PHE A 202 -5.66 15.02 -7.43
C PHE A 202 -6.31 14.15 -8.51
N ARG A 203 -7.61 14.33 -8.72
CA ARG A 203 -8.38 13.56 -9.70
C ARG A 203 -7.90 13.82 -11.13
N SER A 204 -7.59 15.07 -11.49
CA SER A 204 -7.09 15.42 -12.82
C SER A 204 -5.73 14.76 -13.07
N ALA A 205 -4.77 14.95 -12.15
CA ALA A 205 -3.42 14.41 -12.28
C ALA A 205 -3.41 12.88 -12.43
N ILE A 206 -4.18 12.18 -11.59
CA ILE A 206 -4.32 10.73 -11.68
C ILE A 206 -5.01 10.31 -12.99
N SER A 207 -6.08 11.00 -13.38
CA SER A 207 -6.82 10.63 -14.60
C SER A 207 -5.97 10.79 -15.86
N GLU A 208 -5.13 11.82 -15.90
CA GLU A 208 -4.25 12.10 -17.03
C GLU A 208 -3.05 11.15 -17.11
N GLN A 209 -2.51 10.71 -15.97
CA GLN A 209 -1.26 9.96 -15.94
C GLN A 209 -1.45 8.46 -15.73
N TRP A 210 -2.34 8.04 -14.82
CA TRP A 210 -2.41 6.65 -14.37
C TRP A 210 -3.31 5.80 -15.25
N PHE A 211 -4.55 6.24 -15.52
CA PHE A 211 -5.51 5.42 -16.25
C PHE A 211 -5.04 5.09 -17.67
N PRO A 212 -4.47 6.02 -18.47
CA PRO A 212 -3.90 5.68 -19.77
C PRO A 212 -2.77 4.65 -19.67
N ALA A 213 -1.94 4.73 -18.64
CA ALA A 213 -0.86 3.79 -18.41
C ALA A 213 -1.39 2.40 -18.02
N LEU A 214 -2.39 2.33 -17.14
CA LEU A 214 -3.03 1.09 -16.71
C LEU A 214 -3.76 0.41 -17.87
N GLU A 215 -4.49 1.17 -18.70
CA GLU A 215 -5.17 0.66 -19.88
C GLU A 215 -4.18 0.08 -20.90
N LYS A 216 -3.04 0.74 -21.10
CA LYS A 216 -1.96 0.24 -21.96
C LYS A 216 -1.29 -0.99 -21.38
N PHE A 217 -1.03 -0.98 -20.07
CA PHE A 217 -0.30 -2.03 -19.37
C PHE A 217 -1.14 -3.30 -19.18
N LYS A 218 -2.47 -3.19 -19.06
CA LYS A 218 -3.38 -4.33 -18.85
C LYS A 218 -2.92 -5.23 -17.69
N PRO A 219 -2.91 -4.69 -16.46
CA PRO A 219 -2.45 -5.45 -15.30
C PRO A 219 -3.31 -6.70 -15.08
N GLN A 220 -2.67 -7.80 -14.73
CA GLN A 220 -3.33 -9.04 -14.33
C GLN A 220 -3.69 -9.03 -12.84
N LEU A 221 -3.09 -8.14 -12.06
CA LEU A 221 -3.38 -7.89 -10.66
C LEU A 221 -3.08 -6.43 -10.35
N ILE A 222 -3.94 -5.79 -9.55
CA ILE A 222 -3.69 -4.45 -9.03
C ILE A 222 -3.42 -4.57 -7.53
N LEU A 223 -2.34 -3.96 -7.08
CA LEU A 223 -1.99 -3.82 -5.68
C LEU A 223 -2.06 -2.36 -5.29
N ILE A 224 -2.55 -2.05 -4.10
CA ILE A 224 -2.72 -0.68 -3.64
C ILE A 224 -1.93 -0.47 -2.35
N SER A 225 -1.01 0.49 -2.36
CA SER A 225 -0.46 1.14 -1.17
C SER A 225 -1.45 2.22 -0.75
N ALA A 226 -2.32 1.87 0.20
CA ALA A 226 -3.45 2.70 0.61
C ALA A 226 -3.11 3.52 1.86
N GLY A 227 -2.44 4.65 1.64
CA GLY A 227 -2.27 5.70 2.63
C GLY A 227 -3.44 6.66 2.64
N PHE A 228 -3.83 7.13 3.82
CA PHE A 228 -4.95 8.07 3.99
C PHE A 228 -4.51 9.40 4.61
N ASP A 229 -3.21 9.70 4.56
CA ASP A 229 -2.55 10.90 5.13
C ASP A 229 -2.55 12.13 4.21
N ALA A 230 -3.13 12.02 3.02
CA ALA A 230 -3.52 13.18 2.22
C ALA A 230 -4.89 13.74 2.65
N TYR A 231 -5.51 13.18 3.70
CA TYR A 231 -6.79 13.65 4.22
C TYR A 231 -6.64 15.05 4.82
N ILE A 232 -7.66 15.89 4.63
CA ILE A 232 -7.64 17.32 4.99
C ILE A 232 -7.30 17.60 6.46
N ASP A 233 -7.65 16.70 7.37
CA ASP A 233 -7.39 16.85 8.81
C ASP A 233 -6.13 16.09 9.28
N ASP A 234 -5.35 15.51 8.35
CA ASP A 234 -4.12 14.80 8.70
C ASP A 234 -2.93 15.76 8.82
N ASP A 235 -2.27 15.74 9.99
CA ASP A 235 -1.15 16.64 10.29
C ASP A 235 0.16 16.27 9.55
N MET A 236 0.20 15.12 8.84
CA MET A 236 1.40 14.65 8.15
C MET A 236 1.55 15.17 6.72
N SER A 237 0.61 15.97 6.21
CA SER A 237 0.74 16.59 4.89
C SER A 237 0.04 17.96 4.80
N SER A 238 0.08 18.58 3.62
CA SER A 238 -0.64 19.83 3.32
C SER A 238 -1.72 19.64 2.25
N ILE A 239 -1.78 18.45 1.63
CA ILE A 239 -2.83 18.13 0.67
C ILE A 239 -4.17 18.02 1.40
N SER A 240 -5.25 18.44 0.73
CA SER A 240 -6.60 18.44 1.30
C SER A 240 -7.54 17.52 0.50
N LEU A 241 -7.39 16.21 0.67
CA LEU A 241 -8.35 15.23 0.16
C LEU A 241 -9.47 14.96 1.17
N VAL A 242 -10.59 14.44 0.65
CA VAL A 242 -11.73 14.00 1.44
C VAL A 242 -12.05 12.54 1.15
N GLU A 243 -12.92 11.93 1.95
CA GLU A 243 -13.34 10.53 1.82
C GLU A 243 -13.80 10.16 0.40
N GLN A 244 -14.47 11.10 -0.28
CA GLN A 244 -14.96 10.90 -1.64
C GLN A 244 -13.84 10.78 -2.68
N ASP A 245 -12.64 11.31 -2.41
CA ASP A 245 -11.49 11.15 -3.30
C ASP A 245 -10.95 9.72 -3.25
N TYR A 246 -10.82 9.16 -2.04
CA TYR A 246 -10.44 7.76 -1.84
C TYR A 246 -11.50 6.81 -2.40
N SER A 247 -12.79 7.10 -2.21
CA SER A 247 -13.87 6.35 -2.83
C SER A 247 -13.78 6.40 -4.36
N TRP A 248 -13.58 7.60 -4.93
CA TRP A 248 -13.47 7.81 -6.38
C TRP A 248 -12.33 7.01 -7.02
N ILE A 249 -11.11 7.10 -6.49
CA ILE A 249 -9.96 6.38 -7.08
C ILE A 249 -10.18 4.87 -7.03
N THR A 250 -10.74 4.38 -5.92
CA THR A 250 -11.05 2.97 -5.74
C THR A 250 -12.11 2.47 -6.72
N GLN A 251 -13.17 3.26 -6.93
CA GLN A 251 -14.21 2.97 -7.93
C GLN A 251 -13.63 2.94 -9.34
N LYS A 252 -12.71 3.84 -9.68
CA LYS A 252 -12.04 3.85 -10.98
C LYS A 252 -11.18 2.61 -11.20
N LEU A 253 -10.40 2.19 -10.20
CA LEU A 253 -9.61 0.96 -10.26
C LEU A 253 -10.51 -0.29 -10.34
N ARG A 254 -11.66 -0.30 -9.65
CA ARG A 254 -12.67 -1.37 -9.75
C ARG A 254 -13.28 -1.45 -11.14
N ALA A 255 -13.66 -0.30 -11.70
CA ALA A 255 -14.17 -0.23 -13.07
C ALA A 255 -13.14 -0.77 -14.06
N LEU A 256 -11.87 -0.36 -13.96
CA LEU A 256 -10.79 -0.86 -14.80
C LEU A 256 -10.63 -2.39 -14.70
N MET A 257 -10.69 -2.94 -13.48
CA MET A 257 -10.66 -4.39 -13.29
C MET A 257 -11.88 -5.06 -13.93
N ASP A 258 -13.09 -4.54 -13.72
CA ASP A 258 -14.31 -5.13 -14.29
C ASP A 258 -14.32 -5.06 -15.82
N ASP A 259 -13.90 -3.94 -16.40
CA ASP A 259 -13.80 -3.74 -17.85
C ASP A 259 -12.76 -4.69 -18.45
N SER A 260 -11.70 -5.03 -17.71
CA SER A 260 -10.70 -6.01 -18.14
C SER A 260 -11.30 -7.39 -18.44
N LYS A 261 -12.48 -7.74 -17.90
CA LYS A 261 -13.18 -9.02 -18.18
C LYS A 261 -13.58 -9.15 -19.66
N GLN A 262 -13.63 -8.04 -20.41
CA GLN A 262 -13.89 -8.05 -21.85
C GLN A 262 -12.63 -8.39 -22.67
N LEU A 263 -11.45 -8.42 -22.05
CA LEU A 263 -10.18 -8.77 -22.69
C LEU A 263 -9.98 -10.30 -22.72
N ALA A 264 -8.97 -10.72 -23.48
CA ALA A 264 -8.53 -12.11 -23.53
C ALA A 264 -8.17 -12.62 -22.10
N PRO A 265 -8.46 -13.90 -21.75
CA PRO A 265 -8.32 -14.42 -20.39
C PRO A 265 -6.96 -14.15 -19.70
N GLU A 266 -5.88 -14.15 -20.47
CA GLU A 266 -4.50 -13.86 -20.04
C GLU A 266 -4.22 -12.37 -19.79
N GLN A 267 -5.08 -11.48 -20.27
CA GLN A 267 -5.03 -10.02 -20.08
C GLN A 267 -6.01 -9.52 -19.01
N GLN A 268 -6.86 -10.39 -18.48
CA GLN A 268 -7.84 -10.01 -17.46
C GLN A 268 -7.16 -9.76 -16.11
N CYS A 269 -7.56 -8.67 -15.45
CA CYS A 269 -7.22 -8.40 -14.07
C CYS A 269 -8.01 -9.34 -13.15
N LYS A 270 -7.31 -10.11 -12.33
CA LYS A 270 -7.89 -11.16 -11.47
C LYS A 270 -8.48 -10.59 -10.18
N GLY A 271 -8.01 -9.44 -9.73
CA GLY A 271 -8.51 -8.81 -8.52
C GLY A 271 -7.67 -7.62 -8.09
N ILE A 272 -7.99 -7.12 -6.89
CA ILE A 272 -7.26 -6.04 -6.23
C ILE A 272 -6.94 -6.44 -4.80
N VAL A 273 -5.69 -6.24 -4.39
CA VAL A 273 -5.26 -6.35 -2.99
C VAL A 273 -4.77 -4.99 -2.54
N SER A 274 -5.41 -4.42 -1.53
CA SER A 274 -5.07 -3.13 -0.96
C SER A 274 -4.49 -3.30 0.43
N THR A 275 -3.41 -2.60 0.75
CA THR A 275 -2.72 -2.68 2.05
C THR A 275 -2.65 -1.30 2.69
N LEU A 276 -3.01 -1.22 3.96
CA LEU A 276 -2.90 0.03 4.72
C LEU A 276 -1.44 0.51 4.80
N GLU A 277 -1.21 1.77 4.44
CA GLU A 277 0.08 2.48 4.59
C GLU A 277 -0.04 3.56 5.69
N GLY A 278 0.06 4.85 5.35
CA GLY A 278 -0.09 6.00 6.22
C GLY A 278 -1.54 6.40 6.54
N GLY A 279 -1.70 7.56 7.17
CA GLY A 279 -2.97 8.10 7.69
C GLY A 279 -3.00 8.05 9.21
N TYR A 280 -3.01 9.21 9.85
CA TYR A 280 -2.63 9.42 11.24
C TYR A 280 -3.66 10.23 12.04
N ASP A 281 -4.55 10.99 11.39
CA ASP A 281 -5.79 11.43 12.03
C ASP A 281 -6.73 10.22 12.21
N LEU A 282 -6.93 9.74 13.45
CA LEU A 282 -7.64 8.49 13.71
C LEU A 282 -9.09 8.50 13.18
N LEU A 283 -9.78 9.63 13.29
CA LEU A 283 -11.17 9.74 12.84
C LEU A 283 -11.24 9.78 11.31
N GLY A 284 -10.41 10.60 10.67
CA GLY A 284 -10.26 10.71 9.22
C GLY A 284 -9.80 9.42 8.58
N LEU A 285 -8.79 8.76 9.16
CA LEU A 285 -8.31 7.43 8.75
C LEU A 285 -9.47 6.43 8.69
N GLY A 286 -10.23 6.31 9.77
CA GLY A 286 -11.34 5.37 9.83
C GLY A 286 -12.42 5.69 8.78
N ARG A 287 -12.77 6.96 8.58
CA ARG A 287 -13.76 7.38 7.55
C ARG A 287 -13.26 7.11 6.14
N CYS A 288 -12.01 7.45 5.83
CA CYS A 288 -11.40 7.26 4.51
C CYS A 288 -11.23 5.77 4.18
N ALA A 289 -10.76 4.96 5.14
CA ALA A 289 -10.64 3.52 4.97
C ALA A 289 -12.01 2.87 4.74
N VAL A 290 -13.07 3.27 5.47
CA VAL A 290 -14.43 2.79 5.19
C VAL A 290 -14.89 3.15 3.79
N ALA A 291 -14.65 4.39 3.33
CA ALA A 291 -15.01 4.82 1.99
C ALA A 291 -14.28 4.01 0.90
N HIS A 292 -12.99 3.72 1.11
CA HIS A 292 -12.19 2.84 0.26
C HIS A 292 -12.73 1.40 0.26
N ILE A 293 -12.98 0.81 1.44
CA ILE A 293 -13.45 -0.57 1.58
C ILE A 293 -14.85 -0.75 0.97
N LYS A 294 -15.79 0.19 1.17
CA LYS A 294 -17.10 0.15 0.50
C LYS A 294 -16.96 0.16 -1.02
N ALA A 295 -16.09 1.02 -1.55
CA ALA A 295 -15.81 1.05 -2.98
C ALA A 295 -15.15 -0.24 -3.50
N LEU A 296 -14.23 -0.85 -2.74
CA LEU A 296 -13.63 -2.15 -3.08
C LEU A 296 -14.70 -3.26 -3.13
N ALA A 297 -15.57 -3.31 -2.12
CA ALA A 297 -16.59 -4.33 -1.94
C ALA A 297 -17.89 -4.07 -2.74
N LYS A 298 -17.98 -2.93 -3.44
CA LYS A 298 -19.17 -2.48 -4.20
C LYS A 298 -20.43 -2.38 -3.32
N LEU A 299 -20.26 -1.82 -2.11
CA LEU A 299 -21.31 -1.59 -1.10
C LEU A 299 -21.84 -0.15 -1.12
#